data_AF-A0A3C1DQE4-F1
#
_entry.id   AF-A0A3C1DQE4-F1
#
_cell.length_a   1.000
_cell.length_b   1.000
_cell.length_c   1.000
_cell.angle_alpha   90.00
_cell.angle_beta   90.00
_cell.angle_gamma   90.00
#
_symmetry.space_group_name_H-M   'P 1'
#
loop_
_entity.id
_entity.type
_entity.pdbx_description
1 polymer ?
#
loop_
_entity_poly.entity_id
_entity_poly.type
_entity_poly.pdbx_seq_one_letter_code
_entity_poly.pdbx_strand_id
1 'polypeptide(L)'
;MTNIRPFLWFNDQVEEAVEFYTSVFDDSVVLSTTRYPDSAPGPMSGMISATFRIGNQEFVGFNGGPNFKFSPAVSFFIDCETQEEIDYLWERMSEGGTEQQCGWLDDKFGLTWQIVPSVLG
;
A
#
# COMPACT_ATOMS: atom_id res chain seq x y z
N MET A 1 -22.14 9.36 9.88
CA MET A 1 -21.88 9.18 8.43
C MET A 1 -21.20 7.85 8.25
N THR A 2 -21.53 7.12 7.19
CA THR A 2 -20.86 5.86 6.85
C THR A 2 -19.57 6.16 6.10
N ASN A 3 -18.49 5.48 6.45
CA ASN A 3 -17.19 5.61 5.78
C ASN A 3 -16.85 4.32 5.02
N ILE A 4 -16.30 4.43 3.81
CA ILE A 4 -15.85 3.31 2.97
C ILE A 4 -14.34 3.44 2.80
N ARG A 5 -13.61 2.34 3.04
CA ARG A 5 -12.15 2.32 2.98
C ARG A 5 -11.70 1.07 2.24
N PRO A 6 -10.67 1.17 1.36
CA PRO A 6 -10.09 -0.01 0.74
C PRO A 6 -9.51 -0.95 1.81
N PHE A 7 -9.73 -2.24 1.59
CA PHE A 7 -9.20 -3.30 2.43
C PHE A 7 -8.16 -4.09 1.62
N LEU A 8 -6.92 -4.06 2.09
CA LEU A 8 -5.75 -4.59 1.40
C LEU A 8 -5.33 -5.90 2.05
N TRP A 9 -5.33 -6.97 1.25
CA TRP A 9 -5.03 -8.32 1.70
C TRP A 9 -3.56 -8.66 1.46
N PHE A 10 -2.83 -8.95 2.52
CA PHE A 10 -1.42 -9.32 2.49
C PHE A 10 -1.20 -10.76 2.97
N ASN A 11 -0.06 -11.31 2.57
CA ASN A 11 0.43 -12.60 3.03
C ASN A 11 1.67 -12.38 3.92
N ASP A 12 1.44 -12.18 5.21
CA ASP A 12 2.48 -11.95 6.23
C ASP A 12 3.37 -10.70 6.00
N GLN A 13 2.90 -9.74 5.19
CA GLN A 13 3.65 -8.55 4.77
C GLN A 13 3.01 -7.22 5.20
N VAL A 14 1.89 -7.23 5.95
CA VAL A 14 1.16 -5.99 6.28
C VAL A 14 2.01 -4.94 7.00
N GLU A 15 2.90 -5.37 7.91
CA GLU A 15 3.76 -4.46 8.67
C GLU A 15 4.76 -3.76 7.74
N GLU A 16 5.46 -4.55 6.91
CA GLU A 16 6.39 -4.04 5.91
C GLU A 16 5.70 -3.11 4.91
N ALA A 17 4.47 -3.43 4.49
CA ALA A 17 3.69 -2.61 3.57
C ALA A 17 3.32 -1.26 4.18
N VAL A 18 2.83 -1.26 5.42
CA VAL A 18 2.45 -0.03 6.12
C VAL A 18 3.68 0.86 6.35
N GLU A 19 4.80 0.29 6.79
CA GLU A 19 6.07 1.01 6.97
C GLU A 19 6.56 1.58 5.63
N PHE A 20 6.50 0.77 4.57
CA PHE A 20 6.90 1.21 3.24
C PHE A 20 6.05 2.38 2.75
N TYR A 21 4.72 2.25 2.70
CA TYR A 21 3.87 3.33 2.19
C TYR A 21 4.00 4.60 3.04
N THR A 22 4.10 4.47 4.37
CA THR A 22 4.28 5.64 5.23
C THR A 22 5.67 6.27 5.14
N SER A 23 6.66 5.54 4.63
CA SER A 23 7.98 6.09 4.30
C SER A 23 8.06 6.74 2.92
N VAL A 24 7.16 6.37 1.99
CA VAL A 24 7.13 6.91 0.62
C VAL A 24 6.30 8.19 0.56
N PHE A 25 5.17 8.25 1.28
CA PHE A 25 4.29 9.41 1.24
C PHE A 25 4.49 10.30 2.47
N ASP A 26 4.88 11.55 2.25
CA ASP A 26 5.13 12.53 3.32
C ASP A 26 3.88 12.82 4.17
N ASP A 27 2.71 12.99 3.54
CA ASP A 27 1.43 13.11 4.25
C ASP A 27 0.85 11.73 4.52
N SER A 28 1.42 11.02 5.48
CA SER A 28 0.93 9.71 5.88
C SER A 28 1.01 9.47 7.38
N VAL A 29 0.15 8.59 7.89
CA VAL A 29 0.12 8.25 9.31
C VAL A 29 -0.50 6.88 9.56
N VAL A 30 0.10 6.12 10.48
CA VAL A 30 -0.51 4.91 11.04
C VAL A 30 -1.51 5.31 12.12
N LEU A 31 -2.78 4.97 11.92
CA LEU A 31 -3.88 5.36 12.82
C LEU A 31 -4.12 4.32 13.92
N SER A 32 -4.04 3.03 13.58
CA SER A 32 -4.18 1.95 14.56
C SER A 32 -3.52 0.67 14.05
N THR A 33 -3.09 -0.19 14.97
CA THR A 33 -2.54 -1.51 14.65
C THR A 33 -3.15 -2.56 15.57
N THR A 34 -3.32 -3.77 15.04
CA THR A 34 -3.66 -4.97 15.81
C THR A 34 -2.53 -5.97 15.61
N ARG A 35 -1.99 -6.50 16.71
CA ARG A 35 -0.87 -7.45 16.71
C ARG A 35 -1.28 -8.72 17.42
N TYR A 36 -0.59 -9.82 17.09
CA TYR A 36 -0.68 -11.01 17.92
C TYR A 36 -0.11 -10.70 19.32
N PRO A 37 -0.67 -11.27 20.39
CA PRO A 37 -0.05 -11.19 21.71
C PRO A 37 1.30 -11.91 21.69
N ASP A 38 2.27 -11.43 22.47
CA ASP A 38 3.60 -12.06 22.57
C ASP A 38 3.54 -13.53 23.01
N SER A 39 2.46 -13.92 23.68
CA SER A 39 2.19 -15.29 24.13
C SER A 39 1.49 -16.17 23.07
N ALA A 40 1.32 -15.70 21.83
CA ALA A 40 0.65 -16.45 20.80
C ALA A 40 1.41 -17.76 20.48
N PRO A 41 0.72 -18.91 20.43
CA PRO A 41 1.36 -20.19 20.13
C PRO A 41 1.65 -20.34 18.63
N GLY A 42 2.77 -20.99 18.30
CA GLY A 42 3.14 -21.30 16.91
C GLY A 42 3.82 -20.13 16.18
N PRO A 43 3.76 -20.07 14.84
CA PRO A 43 4.41 -19.01 14.05
C PRO A 43 3.65 -17.67 14.08
N MET A 44 2.50 -17.60 14.76
CA MET A 44 1.67 -16.39 14.84
C MET A 44 2.41 -15.30 15.62
N SER A 45 2.89 -14.29 14.90
CA SER A 45 3.66 -13.18 15.47
C SER A 45 3.50 -11.93 14.58
N GLY A 46 3.87 -10.77 15.13
CA GLY A 46 3.82 -9.52 14.39
C GLY A 46 2.40 -8.94 14.20
N MET A 47 2.27 -8.11 13.17
CA MET A 47 1.05 -7.38 12.88
C MET A 47 -0.01 -8.23 12.17
N ILE A 48 -1.24 -8.20 12.68
CA ILE A 48 -2.43 -8.82 12.08
C ILE A 48 -3.06 -7.83 11.10
N SER A 49 -3.22 -6.58 11.53
CA SER A 49 -3.84 -5.53 10.72
C SER A 49 -3.37 -4.15 11.12
N ALA A 50 -3.54 -3.19 10.22
CA ALA A 50 -3.36 -1.78 10.49
C ALA A 50 -4.41 -0.95 9.76
N THR A 51 -4.82 0.14 10.39
CA THR A 51 -5.42 1.27 9.67
C THR A 51 -4.35 2.33 9.50
N PHE A 52 -4.13 2.79 8.28
CA PHE A 52 -3.19 3.86 7.96
C PHE A 52 -3.83 4.80 6.95
N ARG A 53 -3.28 5.99 6.84
CA ARG A 53 -3.77 7.05 5.97
C ARG A 53 -2.63 7.58 5.11
N ILE A 54 -2.92 7.81 3.84
CA ILE A 54 -2.06 8.50 2.89
C ILE A 54 -2.90 9.65 2.32
N GLY A 55 -2.43 10.88 2.49
CA GLY A 55 -3.21 12.10 2.31
C GLY A 55 -4.52 12.07 3.10
N ASN A 56 -5.63 12.09 2.36
CA ASN A 56 -6.98 12.03 2.93
C ASN A 56 -7.64 10.63 2.84
N GLN A 57 -6.96 9.62 2.27
CA GLN A 57 -7.51 8.29 2.10
C GLN A 57 -7.03 7.35 3.21
N GLU A 58 -7.98 6.78 3.96
CA GLU A 58 -7.71 5.70 4.90
C GLU A 58 -7.76 4.33 4.23
N PHE A 59 -6.84 3.46 4.62
CA PHE A 59 -6.72 2.08 4.18
C PHE A 59 -6.73 1.15 5.39
N VAL A 60 -7.20 -0.09 5.18
CA VAL A 60 -7.04 -1.17 6.14
C VAL A 60 -6.19 -2.26 5.52
N GLY A 61 -5.00 -2.51 6.07
CA GLY A 61 -4.17 -3.65 5.72
C GLY A 61 -4.44 -4.84 6.63
N PHE A 62 -4.42 -6.05 6.10
CA PHE A 62 -4.66 -7.29 6.86
C PHE A 62 -3.82 -8.45 6.35
N ASN A 63 -3.12 -9.14 7.26
CA ASN A 63 -2.46 -10.40 7.00
C ASN A 63 -3.47 -11.55 7.05
N GLY A 64 -3.97 -11.96 5.87
CA GLY A 64 -4.95 -13.04 5.75
C GLY A 64 -4.39 -14.33 5.11
N GLY A 65 -3.09 -14.34 4.81
CA GLY A 65 -2.41 -15.49 4.19
C GLY A 65 -2.54 -15.52 2.66
N PRO A 66 -2.06 -16.57 2.00
CA PRO A 66 -1.75 -16.56 0.56
C PRO A 66 -2.98 -16.82 -0.35
N ASN A 67 -4.19 -16.78 0.20
CA ASN A 67 -5.42 -17.19 -0.49
C ASN A 67 -5.86 -16.19 -1.57
N PHE A 68 -5.55 -14.91 -1.38
CA PHE A 68 -5.89 -13.84 -2.32
C PHE A 68 -4.64 -13.08 -2.73
N LYS A 69 -4.64 -12.62 -3.98
CA LYS A 69 -3.59 -11.79 -4.55
C LYS A 69 -4.24 -10.54 -5.13
N PHE A 70 -3.50 -9.44 -5.09
CA PHE A 70 -3.89 -8.25 -5.82
C PHE A 70 -3.94 -8.55 -7.32
N SER A 71 -4.72 -7.72 -8.01
CA SER A 71 -4.78 -7.71 -9.46
C SER A 71 -5.00 -6.27 -9.92
N PRO A 72 -4.63 -5.95 -11.17
CA PRO A 72 -4.84 -4.60 -11.72
C PRO A 72 -6.31 -4.13 -11.77
N ALA A 73 -7.27 -5.02 -11.50
CA ALA A 73 -8.70 -4.70 -11.45
C ALA A 73 -9.06 -3.66 -10.37
N VAL A 74 -8.26 -3.58 -9.30
CA VAL A 74 -8.28 -2.48 -8.34
C VAL A 74 -6.86 -1.95 -8.24
N SER A 75 -6.68 -0.68 -8.60
CA SER A 75 -5.41 0.03 -8.53
C SER A 75 -5.61 1.41 -7.92
N PHE A 76 -4.52 2.01 -7.46
CA PHE A 76 -4.52 3.36 -6.91
C PHE A 76 -3.90 4.33 -7.90
N PHE A 77 -4.66 5.37 -8.21
CA PHE A 77 -4.25 6.44 -9.10
C PHE A 77 -3.72 7.60 -8.29
N ILE A 78 -2.53 8.06 -8.63
CA ILE A 78 -1.87 9.20 -7.98
C ILE A 78 -1.73 10.30 -9.03
N ASP A 79 -2.38 11.43 -8.74
CA ASP A 79 -2.23 12.67 -9.49
C ASP A 79 -0.93 13.35 -9.08
N CYS A 80 0.05 13.42 -9.99
CA CYS A 80 1.32 14.09 -9.72
C CYS A 80 1.42 15.43 -10.46
N GLU A 81 1.79 16.48 -9.73
CA GLU A 81 1.85 17.84 -10.29
C GLU A 81 3.18 18.14 -11.00
N THR A 82 4.27 17.48 -10.58
CA THR A 82 5.62 17.74 -11.08
C THR A 82 6.31 16.48 -11.58
N GLN A 83 7.30 16.64 -12.46
CA GLN A 83 8.11 15.52 -12.93
C GLN A 83 8.95 14.93 -11.80
N GLU A 84 9.43 15.76 -10.87
CA GLU A 84 10.21 15.31 -9.72
C GLU A 84 9.40 14.39 -8.80
N GLU A 85 8.10 14.67 -8.60
CA GLU A 85 7.19 13.80 -7.84
C GLU A 85 6.98 12.46 -8.55
N ILE A 86 6.77 12.50 -9.87
CA ILE A 86 6.63 11.29 -10.69
C ILE A 86 7.89 10.44 -10.57
N ASP A 87 9.06 11.04 -10.77
CA ASP A 87 10.34 10.32 -10.75
C ASP A 87 10.61 9.70 -9.37
N TYR A 88 10.35 10.47 -8.29
CA TYR A 88 10.48 9.99 -6.92
C TYR A 88 9.54 8.81 -6.63
N LEU A 89 8.24 8.96 -6.90
CA LEU A 89 7.27 7.91 -6.63
C LEU A 89 7.55 6.69 -7.51
N TRP A 90 7.90 6.89 -8.77
CA TRP A 90 8.22 5.80 -9.68
C TRP A 90 9.41 4.98 -9.18
N GLU A 91 10.53 5.63 -8.86
CA GLU A 91 11.74 4.97 -8.35
C GLU A 91 11.46 4.20 -7.06
N ARG A 92 10.73 4.82 -6.11
CA ARG A 92 10.44 4.19 -4.81
C ARG A 92 9.45 3.04 -4.93
N MET A 93 8.37 3.22 -5.70
CA MET A 93 7.27 2.27 -5.78
C MET A 93 7.57 1.09 -6.71
N SER A 94 8.45 1.26 -7.71
CA SER A 94 8.90 0.15 -8.57
C SER A 94 9.98 -0.72 -7.93
N GLU A 95 10.61 -0.29 -6.83
CA GLU A 95 11.66 -1.04 -6.14
C GLU A 95 11.14 -2.40 -5.63
N GLY A 96 11.68 -3.48 -6.20
CA GLY A 96 11.26 -4.85 -5.88
C GLY A 96 9.91 -5.25 -6.47
N GLY A 97 9.29 -4.37 -7.25
CA GLY A 97 8.02 -4.56 -7.96
C GLY A 97 8.22 -4.90 -9.44
N THR A 98 7.24 -4.53 -10.27
CA THR A 98 7.26 -4.70 -11.73
C THR A 98 6.72 -3.45 -12.40
N GLU A 99 7.58 -2.77 -13.16
CA GLU A 99 7.18 -1.65 -14.02
C GLU A 99 6.30 -2.13 -15.17
N GLN A 100 5.28 -1.34 -15.50
CA GLN A 100 4.40 -1.58 -16.64
C GLN A 100 4.34 -0.33 -17.55
N GLN A 101 3.50 -0.39 -18.58
CA GLN A 101 3.37 0.69 -19.55
C GLN A 101 2.45 1.81 -19.04
N CYS A 102 2.61 3.01 -19.61
CA CYS A 102 1.67 4.12 -19.43
C CYS A 102 1.46 4.59 -17.98
N GLY A 103 2.51 4.57 -17.15
CA GLY A 103 2.45 5.02 -15.75
C GLY A 103 1.98 3.96 -14.75
N TRP A 104 1.82 2.72 -15.19
CA TRP A 104 1.42 1.60 -14.32
C TRP A 104 2.63 0.88 -13.73
N LEU A 105 2.52 0.43 -12.49
CA LEU A 105 3.46 -0.52 -11.88
C LEU A 105 2.73 -1.40 -10.86
N ASP A 106 3.28 -2.57 -10.59
CA ASP A 106 2.95 -3.35 -9.39
C ASP A 106 4.08 -3.18 -8.37
N ASP A 107 3.76 -2.83 -7.12
CA ASP A 107 4.78 -2.69 -6.08
C ASP A 107 5.32 -4.07 -5.62
N LYS A 108 6.29 -4.08 -4.70
CA LYS A 108 6.88 -5.32 -4.15
C LYS A 108 5.88 -6.25 -3.42
N PHE A 109 4.69 -5.76 -3.10
CA PHE A 109 3.59 -6.53 -2.51
C PHE A 109 2.58 -7.01 -3.57
N GLY A 110 2.76 -6.61 -4.83
CA GLY A 110 1.90 -6.93 -5.97
C GLY A 110 0.70 -6.01 -6.13
N LEU A 111 0.61 -4.92 -5.36
CA LEU A 111 -0.48 -3.95 -5.48
C LEU A 111 -0.21 -3.01 -6.66
N THR A 112 -1.22 -2.82 -7.52
CA THR A 112 -1.08 -2.01 -8.73
C THR A 112 -1.30 -0.52 -8.46
N TRP A 113 -0.37 0.30 -8.95
CA TRP A 113 -0.39 1.77 -8.85
C TRP A 113 -0.33 2.40 -10.24
N GLN A 114 -0.95 3.56 -10.40
CA GLN A 114 -0.90 4.40 -11.58
C GLN A 114 -0.35 5.77 -11.15
N ILE A 115 0.91 6.05 -11.50
CA ILE A 115 1.58 7.32 -11.22
C ILE A 115 1.47 8.14 -12.50
N VAL A 116 0.57 9.12 -12.50
CA VAL A 116 0.18 9.82 -13.73
C VAL A 116 0.35 11.33 -13.54
N PRO A 117 0.98 12.02 -14.52
CA PRO A 117 0.99 13.49 -14.50
C PRO A 117 -0.43 14.05 -14.53
N SER A 118 -0.76 15.05 -13.71
CA SER A 118 -2.08 15.71 -13.70
C SER A 118 -2.46 16.37 -15.03
N VAL A 119 -1.51 16.55 -15.96
CA VAL A 119 -1.79 17.01 -17.32
C VAL A 119 -2.40 15.91 -18.22
N LEU A 120 -2.36 14.66 -17.78
CA LEU A 120 -2.89 13.48 -18.49
C LEU A 120 -4.08 12.82 -17.78
N GLY A 121 -4.43 13.25 -16.57
CA GLY A 121 -5.53 12.73 -15.73
C GLY A 121 -6.11 13.80 -14.83
#